data_AF-A0A3B0LXK9-F1
#
_entry.id   AF-A0A3B0LXK9-F1
#
_cell.length_a   1.000
_cell.length_b   1.000
_cell.length_c   1.000
_cell.angle_alpha   90.00
_cell.angle_beta   90.00
_cell.angle_gamma   90.00
#
_symmetry.space_group_name_H-M   'P 1'
#
loop_
_entity.id
_entity.type
_entity.pdbx_description
1 polymer ?
#
loop_
_entity_poly.entity_id
_entity_poly.type
_entity_poly.pdbx_seq_one_letter_code
_entity_poly.pdbx_strand_id
1 'polypeptide(L)' 'MDQEKHIARSNLPKGIASKNPIPMRLSVDERKQLEAIAVKESRSISAMARLIFLTGLKYFSEQEKK' A
#
# COMPACT_ATOMS: atom_id res chain seq x y z
N MET A 1 34.03 -2.66 22.06
CA MET A 1 32.69 -3.20 21.78
C MET A 1 32.07 -2.27 20.75
N ASP A 2 32.39 -2.48 19.47
CA ASP A 2 31.86 -1.65 18.40
C ASP A 2 30.53 -2.21 17.93
N GLN A 3 29.46 -1.46 18.18
CA GLN A 3 28.10 -1.85 17.83
C GLN A 3 27.91 -1.61 16.33
N GLU A 4 27.78 -2.68 15.56
CA GLU A 4 27.49 -2.62 14.12
C GLU A 4 26.22 -1.81 13.88
N LYS A 5 26.33 -0.74 13.09
CA LYS A 5 25.19 0.06 12.64
C LYS A 5 24.29 -0.81 11.77
N HIS A 6 23.25 -1.38 12.35
CA HIS A 6 22.16 -1.98 11.60
C HIS A 6 21.51 -0.92 10.71
N ILE A 7 21.91 -0.87 9.44
CA ILE A 7 21.24 -0.07 8.42
C ILE A 7 19.82 -0.62 8.31
N ALA A 8 18.83 0.14 8.76
CA ALA A 8 17.42 -0.19 8.61
C ALA A 8 17.14 -0.40 7.12
N ARG A 9 16.99 -1.67 6.71
CA ARG A 9 16.65 -2.01 5.33
C ARG A 9 15.23 -1.49 5.08
N SER A 10 15.11 -0.55 4.15
CA SER A 10 13.82 -0.01 3.75
C SER A 10 12.90 -1.14 3.29
N ASN A 11 11.71 -1.23 3.89
CA ASN A 11 10.67 -2.17 3.48
C ASN A 11 9.96 -1.74 2.19
N LEU A 12 10.40 -0.64 1.56
CA LEU A 12 9.88 -0.24 0.25
C LEU A 12 10.34 -1.26 -0.79
N PRO A 13 9.42 -1.85 -1.57
CA PRO A 13 9.82 -2.79 -2.59
C PRO A 13 10.70 -2.07 -3.62
N LYS A 14 11.78 -2.74 -4.02
CA LYS A 14 12.78 -2.18 -4.94
C LYS A 14 12.06 -1.72 -6.23
N GLY A 15 12.27 -0.45 -6.61
CA GLY A 15 11.65 0.15 -7.80
C GLY A 15 10.32 0.88 -7.59
N ILE A 16 9.73 0.85 -6.38
CA ILE A 16 8.47 1.55 -6.05
C ILE A 16 8.68 2.95 -5.46
N ALA A 17 9.93 3.35 -5.19
CA ALA A 17 10.27 4.75 -4.97
C ALA A 17 10.15 5.53 -6.30
N SER A 18 8.97 5.52 -6.92
CA SER A 18 8.67 6.38 -8.05
C SER A 18 8.82 7.81 -7.54
N LYS A 19 9.64 8.60 -8.23
CA LYS A 19 9.98 9.98 -7.84
C LYS A 19 8.76 10.81 -7.42
N ASN A 20 7.56 10.52 -7.97
CA ASN A 20 6.31 11.21 -7.66
C ASN A 20 5.16 10.22 -7.36
N PRO A 21 4.76 10.01 -6.09
CA PRO A 21 3.57 9.20 -5.78
C PRO A 21 2.28 9.92 -6.23
N ILE A 22 1.28 9.17 -6.70
CA ILE A 22 -0.05 9.70 -7.00
C ILE A 22 -0.86 9.74 -5.69
N PRO A 23 -1.26 10.93 -5.21
CA PRO A 23 -2.09 11.03 -4.01
C PRO A 23 -3.52 10.55 -4.31
N MET A 24 -4.02 9.62 -3.51
CA MET A 24 -5.42 9.17 -3.55
C MET A 24 -6.24 10.03 -2.59
N ARG A 25 -7.30 10.67 -3.09
CA ARG A 25 -8.25 11.39 -2.23
C ARG A 25 -9.26 10.40 -1.66
N LEU A 26 -9.37 10.37 -0.34
CA LEU A 26 -10.36 9.58 0.39
C LEU A 26 -11.19 10.53 1.24
N SER A 27 -12.49 10.30 1.28
CA SER A 27 -13.37 10.88 2.30
C SER A 27 -13.01 10.37 3.70
N VAL A 28 -13.56 11.02 4.72
CA VAL A 28 -13.34 10.65 6.12
C VAL A 28 -13.83 9.22 6.40
N ASP A 29 -14.96 8.84 5.81
CA ASP A 29 -15.57 7.52 6.00
C ASP A 29 -14.77 6.43 5.28
N GLU A 30 -14.36 6.66 4.02
CA GLU A 30 -13.51 5.73 3.27
C GLU A 30 -12.18 5.49 3.99
N ARG A 31 -11.58 6.55 4.55
CA ARG A 31 -10.34 6.43 5.32
C ARG A 31 -10.53 5.59 6.60
N LYS A 32 -11.62 5.80 7.34
CA LYS A 32 -11.96 4.99 8.53
C LYS A 32 -12.14 3.51 8.18
N GLN A 33 -12.84 3.21 7.09
CA GLN A 33 -13.04 1.84 6.63
C GLN A 33 -11.69 1.19 6.27
N LEU A 34 -10.85 1.90 5.53
CA LEU A 34 -9.52 1.42 5.17
C LEU A 34 -8.65 1.14 6.40
N GLU A 35 -8.69 2.03 7.40
CA GLU A 35 -7.95 1.86 8.66
C GLU A 35 -8.43 0.64 9.44
N ALA A 36 -9.75 0.43 9.55
CA ALA A 36 -10.31 -0.74 10.22
C ALA A 36 -9.85 -2.05 9.56
N ILE A 37 -9.83 -2.10 8.23
CA ILE A 37 -9.35 -3.27 7.49
C ILE A 37 -7.83 -3.44 7.67
N ALA A 38 -7.06 -2.36 7.62
CA ALA A 38 -5.61 -2.40 7.80
C ALA A 38 -5.22 -2.94 9.19
N VAL A 39 -5.93 -2.52 10.24
CA VAL A 39 -5.77 -3.03 11.61
C VAL A 39 -6.09 -4.52 11.67
N LYS A 40 -7.23 -4.93 11.08
CA LYS A 40 -7.64 -6.35 11.04
C LYS A 40 -6.60 -7.24 10.37
N GLU A 41 -5.99 -6.76 9.29
CA GLU A 41 -4.98 -7.49 8.50
C GLU A 41 -3.54 -7.30 9.01
N SER A 42 -3.33 -6.58 10.11
CA SER A 42 -2.00 -6.25 10.65
C SER A 42 -1.05 -5.61 9.63
N ARG A 43 -1.57 -4.70 8.80
CA ARG A 43 -0.82 -4.00 7.74
C ARG A 43 -0.89 -2.49 7.93
N SER A 44 0.05 -1.77 7.32
CA SER A 44 -0.05 -0.31 7.25
C SER A 44 -1.19 0.12 6.31
N ILE A 45 -1.79 1.28 6.60
CA ILE A 45 -2.86 1.86 5.78
C ILE A 45 -2.44 1.99 4.31
N SER A 46 -1.20 2.44 4.06
CA SER A 46 -0.66 2.58 2.70
C SER A 46 -0.51 1.24 1.98
N ALA A 47 -0.03 0.20 2.68
CA ALA A 47 0.05 -1.14 2.11
C ALA A 47 -1.34 -1.72 1.80
N MET A 48 -2.31 -1.50 2.69
CA MET A 48 -3.68 -1.95 2.48
C MET A 48 -4.36 -1.23 1.31
N ALA A 49 -4.19 0.09 1.21
CA ALA A 49 -4.69 0.88 0.08
C ALA A 49 -4.16 0.36 -1.25
N ARG A 50 -2.84 0.06 -1.28
CA ARG A 50 -2.19 -0.50 -2.47
C ARG A 50 -2.77 -1.86 -2.85
N LEU A 51 -3.01 -2.75 -1.88
CA LEU A 51 -3.59 -4.07 -2.15
C LEU A 51 -4.99 -3.96 -2.75
N ILE A 52 -5.85 -3.13 -2.16
CA ILE A 52 -7.21 -2.89 -2.67
C ILE A 52 -7.16 -2.36 -4.10
N PHE A 53 -6.29 -1.39 -4.37
CA PHE A 53 -6.08 -0.85 -5.71
C PHE A 53 -5.65 -1.93 -6.72
N LEU A 54 -4.67 -2.78 -6.38
CA LEU A 54 -4.20 -3.85 -7.26
C LEU A 54 -5.29 -4.90 -7.54
N THR A 55 -6.09 -5.25 -6.52
CA THR A 55 -7.23 -6.15 -6.70
C THR A 55 -8.27 -5.55 -7.65
N GLY A 56 -8.57 -4.26 -7.52
CA GLY A 56 -9.47 -3.55 -8.43
C GLY A 56 -8.94 -3.53 -9.87
N LEU A 57 -7.66 -3.23 -10.07
CA LEU A 57 -7.03 -3.28 -11.39
C LEU A 57 -7.17 -4.65 -12.04
N LYS A 58 -6.93 -5.73 -11.28
CA LYS A 58 -7.10 -7.10 -11.78
C LYS A 58 -8.53 -7.33 -12.25
N TYR A 59 -9.52 -6.97 -11.43
CA TYR A 59 -10.93 -7.11 -11.78
C TYR A 59 -11.28 -6.39 -13.09
N PHE A 60 -10.88 -5.13 -13.26
CA PHE A 60 -11.17 -4.38 -14.50
C PHE A 60 -10.42 -4.94 -15.71
N SER A 61 -9.15 -5.33 -15.55
CA SER A 61 -8.35 -5.92 -16.64
C SER A 61 -8.89 -7.27 -17.14
N GLU A 62 -9.61 -8.01 -16.29
CA GLU A 62 -10.25 -9.27 -16.65
C GLU A 62 -11.58 -9.07 -17.39
N GLN A 63 -12.28 -7.95 -17.14
CA GLN A 63 -13.53 -7.61 -17.85
C GLN A 63 -13.29 -7.16 -19.30
N GLU A 64 -12.18 -6.48 -19.59
CA GLU A 64 -11.84 -6.06 -20.96
C GLU A 64 -11.47 -7.21 -21.90
N LYS A 65 -11.21 -8.41 -21.36
CA LYS A 65 -10.86 -9.60 -22.15
C LYS A 65 -12.06 -10.46 -22.56
N LYS A 66 -13.26 -10.10 -22.09
CA LYS A 66 -14.53 -10.73 -22.47
C LYS A 66 -15.21 -9.95 -23.59
#